data_AF-A6LTB3-F1
#
_entry.id   AF-A6LTB3-F1
#
_cell.length_a   1.000
_cell.length_b   1.000
_cell.length_c   1.000
_cell.angle_alpha   90.00
_cell.angle_beta   90.00
_cell.angle_gamma   90.00
#
_symmetry.space_group_name_H-M   'P 1'
#
loop_
_entity.id
_entity.type
_entity.pdbx_description
1 polymer ?
#
loop_
_entity_poly.entity_id
_entity_poly.type
_entity_poly.pdbx_seq_one_letter_code
_entity_poly.pdbx_strand_id
1 'polypeptide(L)'
;MFGYVTPLKAEMKVKDFARFKCYYCGLCCHIKKEFGNIPRMSLNYDMTFLGLLLDALNPEELEISHHRCSLHPTEKKIVIANNKALSYASAMNISLFYYKLLDDAHDDKNYKSKFLSLLLFPYKRKFPSSIIRINNNIMESLNKLSTLEDSKSFNSIDEICDPFSDLVGGILRDYPYKLIDDGLDLRNTLYRLGYSIGKWIYLIDALDDLKSDMENKKFNPINFLYNKNSLTYDKFMEFIQPKIEFTILNCGYSCKENLEKLNLKRNEDILYNIIELGLMDKYMNIVKNPENTNETKRRDL
;
A
#
# COMPACT_ATOMS: atom_id res chain seq x y z
N MET A 1 5.34 6.12 2.60
CA MET A 1 4.61 4.84 2.77
C MET A 1 3.91 4.24 1.54
N PHE A 2 3.25 4.95 0.59
CA PHE A 2 2.44 4.27 -0.45
C PHE A 2 3.16 3.98 -1.78
N GLY A 3 2.83 2.83 -2.39
CA GLY A 3 3.18 2.45 -3.76
C GLY A 3 4.27 1.39 -3.89
N TYR A 4 4.53 0.59 -2.85
CA TYR A 4 5.60 -0.41 -2.85
C TYR A 4 5.14 -1.80 -3.29
N VAL A 5 3.84 -2.11 -3.22
CA VAL A 5 3.32 -3.44 -3.56
C VAL A 5 3.08 -3.50 -5.07
N THR A 6 4.13 -3.89 -5.81
CA THR A 6 4.15 -3.92 -7.28
C THR A 6 4.46 -5.31 -7.83
N PRO A 7 3.92 -5.70 -8.99
CA PRO A 7 4.31 -6.95 -9.64
C PRO A 7 5.72 -6.88 -10.22
N LEU A 8 6.41 -8.02 -10.30
CA LEU A 8 7.62 -8.16 -11.10
C LEU A 8 7.24 -8.38 -12.56
N LYS A 9 7.16 -7.29 -13.33
CA LYS A 9 6.68 -7.25 -14.73
C LYS A 9 7.43 -8.23 -15.64
N ALA A 10 8.74 -8.40 -15.46
CA ALA A 10 9.57 -9.30 -16.27
C ALA A 10 9.16 -10.77 -16.15
N GLU A 11 8.57 -11.16 -15.02
CA GLU A 11 8.14 -12.52 -14.70
C GLU A 11 6.62 -12.71 -14.86
N MET A 12 5.92 -11.73 -15.45
CA MET A 12 4.48 -11.84 -15.71
C MET A 12 4.18 -12.35 -17.12
N LYS A 13 3.21 -13.26 -17.25
CA LYS A 13 2.64 -13.59 -18.56
C LYS A 13 2.00 -12.33 -19.16
N VAL A 14 2.08 -12.17 -20.48
CA VAL A 14 1.52 -11.01 -21.20
C VAL A 14 0.03 -10.80 -20.88
N LYS A 15 -0.75 -11.89 -20.81
CA LYS A 15 -2.18 -11.85 -20.43
C LYS A 15 -2.42 -11.30 -19.01
N ASP A 16 -1.53 -11.63 -18.08
CA ASP A 16 -1.67 -11.30 -16.67
C ASP A 16 -1.25 -9.86 -16.42
N PHE A 17 -0.19 -9.40 -17.09
CA PHE A 17 0.18 -7.98 -17.10
C PHE A 17 -0.91 -7.11 -17.76
N ALA A 18 -1.50 -7.57 -18.87
CA ALA A 18 -2.64 -6.90 -19.49
C ALA A 18 -3.84 -6.81 -18.54
N ARG A 19 -4.14 -7.89 -17.81
CA ARG A 19 -5.21 -7.92 -16.80
C ARG A 19 -4.91 -7.00 -15.62
N PHE A 20 -3.70 -7.00 -15.07
CA PHE A 20 -3.27 -6.07 -14.02
C PHE A 20 -3.49 -4.61 -14.44
N LYS A 21 -3.12 -4.24 -15.67
CA LYS A 21 -3.39 -2.90 -16.22
C LYS A 21 -4.89 -2.56 -16.29
N CYS A 22 -5.77 -3.56 -16.52
CA CYS A 22 -7.21 -3.36 -16.49
C CYS A 22 -7.71 -3.01 -15.08
N TYR A 23 -7.15 -3.62 -14.03
CA TYR A 23 -7.45 -3.25 -12.63
C TYR A 23 -6.89 -1.88 -12.28
N TYR A 24 -5.65 -1.57 -12.65
CA TYR A 24 -5.03 -0.26 -12.39
C TYR A 24 -5.82 0.89 -13.05
N CYS A 25 -6.19 0.72 -14.33
CA CYS A 25 -7.02 1.69 -15.02
C CYS A 25 -8.47 1.70 -14.48
N GLY A 26 -8.99 0.53 -14.09
CA GLY A 26 -10.29 0.38 -13.44
C GLY A 26 -10.36 1.18 -12.14
N LEU A 27 -9.37 1.05 -11.25
CA LEU A 27 -9.27 1.82 -10.01
C LEU A 27 -9.29 3.33 -10.31
N CYS A 28 -8.50 3.77 -11.29
CA CYS A 28 -8.48 5.17 -11.72
C CYS A 28 -9.85 5.67 -12.20
N CYS A 29 -10.63 4.82 -12.88
CA CYS A 29 -12.00 5.10 -13.31
C CYS A 29 -12.99 5.14 -12.13
N HIS A 30 -12.86 4.25 -11.13
CA HIS A 30 -13.69 4.25 -9.93
C HIS A 30 -13.45 5.50 -9.08
N ILE A 31 -12.17 5.89 -8.88
CA ILE A 31 -11.81 7.17 -8.22
C ILE A 31 -12.48 8.35 -8.95
N LYS A 32 -12.44 8.36 -10.29
CA LYS A 32 -13.10 9.41 -11.08
C LYS A 32 -14.61 9.44 -10.86
N LYS A 33 -15.26 8.29 -10.92
CA LYS A 33 -16.72 8.14 -10.84
C LYS A 33 -17.25 8.60 -9.48
N GLU A 34 -16.57 8.25 -8.40
CA GLU A 34 -17.03 8.48 -7.03
C GLU A 34 -16.54 9.82 -6.47
N PHE A 35 -15.26 10.12 -6.66
CA PHE A 35 -14.61 11.25 -6.02
C PHE A 35 -14.31 12.39 -7.00
N GLY A 36 -14.12 12.11 -8.29
CA GLY A 36 -13.91 13.12 -9.33
C GLY A 36 -12.52 13.06 -9.96
N ASN A 37 -12.18 14.03 -10.82
CA ASN A 37 -10.92 13.97 -11.58
C ASN A 37 -9.67 14.25 -10.74
N ILE A 38 -9.75 15.22 -9.82
CA ILE A 38 -8.61 15.67 -9.01
C ILE A 38 -8.03 14.50 -8.20
N PRO A 39 -8.84 13.71 -7.47
CA PRO A 39 -8.26 12.66 -6.63
C PRO A 39 -7.63 11.50 -7.41
N ARG A 40 -7.79 11.42 -8.73
CA ARG A 40 -7.08 10.42 -9.55
C ARG A 40 -5.56 10.51 -9.45
N MET A 41 -5.02 11.66 -9.02
CA MET A 41 -3.58 11.82 -8.78
C MET A 41 -3.03 10.94 -7.65
N SER A 42 -3.92 10.45 -6.77
CA SER A 42 -3.56 9.59 -5.64
C SER A 42 -3.46 8.10 -5.99
N LEU A 43 -3.74 7.73 -7.25
CA LEU A 43 -3.67 6.36 -7.74
C LEU A 43 -2.31 5.73 -7.45
N ASN A 44 -2.31 4.56 -6.83
CA ASN A 44 -1.10 3.80 -6.50
C ASN A 44 -1.31 2.28 -6.66
N TYR A 45 -0.21 1.54 -6.59
CA TYR A 45 -0.21 0.09 -6.77
C TYR A 45 -0.74 -0.67 -5.57
N ASP A 46 -0.54 -0.20 -4.34
CA ASP A 46 -1.05 -0.85 -3.14
C ASP A 46 -2.58 -1.00 -3.19
N MET A 47 -3.27 0.07 -3.60
CA MET A 47 -4.74 0.05 -3.74
C MET A 47 -5.19 -0.74 -4.98
N THR A 48 -4.34 -0.85 -6.00
CA THR A 48 -4.60 -1.74 -7.14
C THR A 48 -4.52 -3.20 -6.69
N PHE A 49 -3.50 -3.55 -5.90
CA PHE A 49 -3.36 -4.87 -5.28
C PHE A 49 -4.55 -5.18 -4.37
N LEU A 50 -4.96 -4.24 -3.50
CA LEU A 50 -6.13 -4.40 -2.63
C LEU A 50 -7.39 -4.75 -3.42
N GLY A 51 -7.69 -3.96 -4.46
CA GLY A 51 -8.86 -4.19 -5.31
C GLY A 51 -8.78 -5.52 -6.08
N LEU A 52 -7.59 -5.88 -6.57
CA LEU A 52 -7.35 -7.13 -7.30
C LEU A 52 -7.47 -8.37 -6.40
N LEU A 53 -6.96 -8.29 -5.16
CA LEU A 53 -7.04 -9.35 -4.15
C LEU A 53 -8.49 -9.57 -3.68
N LEU A 54 -9.19 -8.49 -3.31
CA LEU A 54 -10.58 -8.61 -2.87
C LEU A 54 -11.50 -9.08 -4.00
N ASP A 55 -11.23 -8.68 -5.25
CA ASP A 55 -11.96 -9.20 -6.39
C ASP A 55 -11.65 -10.66 -6.72
N ALA A 56 -10.45 -11.15 -6.38
CA ALA A 56 -10.12 -12.58 -6.50
C ALA A 56 -10.99 -13.48 -5.61
N LEU A 57 -11.60 -12.90 -4.57
CA LEU A 57 -12.51 -13.52 -3.62
C LEU A 57 -13.97 -13.11 -3.81
N ASN A 58 -14.28 -12.37 -4.88
CA ASN A 58 -15.62 -11.86 -5.15
C ASN A 58 -16.44 -12.90 -5.94
N PRO A 59 -17.67 -13.24 -5.51
CA PRO A 59 -18.55 -14.16 -6.25
C PRO A 59 -19.08 -13.57 -7.56
N GLU A 60 -19.04 -12.26 -7.74
CA GLU A 60 -19.59 -11.59 -8.93
C GLU A 60 -18.67 -11.75 -10.16
N GLU A 61 -19.29 -11.92 -11.33
CA GLU A 61 -18.58 -11.97 -12.61
C GLU A 61 -17.93 -10.62 -12.95
N LEU A 62 -16.87 -10.67 -13.75
CA LEU A 62 -16.17 -9.46 -14.19
C LEU A 62 -17.00 -8.71 -15.23
N GLU A 63 -17.28 -7.44 -14.94
CA GLU A 63 -17.74 -6.50 -15.97
C GLU A 63 -16.53 -5.76 -16.56
N ILE A 64 -16.46 -5.78 -17.89
CA ILE A 64 -15.38 -5.12 -18.64
C ILE A 64 -15.99 -3.97 -19.44
N SER A 65 -15.32 -2.81 -19.39
CA SER A 65 -15.68 -1.67 -20.23
C SER A 65 -14.46 -1.09 -20.95
N HIS A 66 -14.71 -0.19 -21.90
CA HIS A 66 -13.68 0.51 -22.64
C HIS A 66 -13.64 1.98 -22.22
N HIS A 67 -12.46 2.48 -21.90
CA HIS A 67 -12.25 3.86 -21.48
C HIS A 67 -11.11 4.51 -22.27
N ARG A 68 -11.32 5.75 -22.73
CA ARG A 68 -10.25 6.57 -23.29
C ARG A 68 -9.67 7.46 -22.19
N CYS A 69 -8.42 7.22 -21.83
CA CYS A 69 -7.75 7.97 -20.78
C CYS A 69 -7.26 9.32 -21.32
N SER A 70 -7.45 10.40 -20.57
CA SER A 70 -6.98 11.73 -20.96
C SER A 70 -5.45 11.82 -21.13
N LEU A 71 -4.69 10.99 -20.41
CA LEU A 71 -3.23 10.87 -20.54
C LEU A 71 -2.81 9.99 -21.72
N HIS A 72 -3.73 9.20 -22.29
CA HIS A 72 -3.46 8.28 -23.40
C HIS A 72 -4.63 8.36 -24.41
N PRO A 73 -4.78 9.50 -25.11
CA PRO A 73 -5.98 9.78 -25.92
C PRO A 73 -6.08 8.92 -27.18
N THR A 74 -4.96 8.39 -27.65
CA THR A 74 -4.85 7.58 -28.88
C THR A 74 -5.32 6.14 -28.69
N GLU A 75 -5.35 5.64 -27.45
CA GLU A 75 -5.66 4.23 -27.15
C GLU A 75 -6.95 4.11 -26.35
N LYS A 76 -7.80 3.14 -26.71
CA LYS A 76 -8.89 2.69 -25.85
C LYS A 76 -8.33 1.65 -24.89
N LYS A 77 -8.41 1.93 -23.59
CA LYS A 77 -8.01 1.00 -22.54
C LYS A 77 -9.20 0.14 -22.13
N ILE A 78 -8.95 -1.15 -21.95
CA ILE A 78 -9.88 -2.07 -21.31
C ILE A 78 -9.77 -1.88 -19.80
N VAL A 79 -10.89 -1.78 -19.11
CA VAL A 79 -10.93 -1.57 -17.65
C VAL A 79 -11.96 -2.48 -17.00
N ILE A 80 -11.69 -2.89 -15.77
CA ILE A 80 -12.68 -3.53 -14.92
C ILE A 80 -13.68 -2.46 -14.45
N ALA A 81 -14.96 -2.69 -14.70
CA ALA A 81 -16.05 -1.76 -14.43
C ALA A 81 -16.97 -2.29 -13.32
N ASN A 82 -17.75 -1.38 -12.71
CA ASN A 82 -18.81 -1.68 -11.73
C ASN A 82 -18.41 -2.75 -10.69
N ASN A 83 -17.19 -2.63 -10.15
CA ASN A 83 -16.62 -3.66 -9.31
C ASN A 83 -16.55 -3.16 -7.86
N LYS A 84 -17.17 -3.90 -6.94
CA LYS A 84 -17.25 -3.54 -5.52
C LYS A 84 -15.89 -3.46 -4.84
N ALA A 85 -14.95 -4.36 -5.20
CA ALA A 85 -13.60 -4.33 -4.66
C ALA A 85 -12.83 -3.10 -5.13
N LEU A 86 -12.97 -2.70 -6.40
CA LEU A 86 -12.37 -1.47 -6.92
C LEU A 86 -13.02 -0.19 -6.36
N SER A 87 -14.34 -0.19 -6.15
CA SER A 87 -15.07 0.90 -5.47
C SER A 87 -14.63 1.05 -4.01
N TYR A 88 -14.41 -0.07 -3.32
CA TYR A 88 -13.84 -0.06 -1.98
C TYR A 88 -12.39 0.45 -1.97
N ALA A 89 -11.56 -0.06 -2.88
CA ALA A 89 -10.17 0.36 -3.02
C ALA A 89 -10.05 1.85 -3.38
N SER A 90 -10.94 2.41 -4.21
CA SER A 90 -10.99 3.86 -4.45
C SER A 90 -11.30 4.62 -3.18
N ALA A 91 -12.23 4.15 -2.34
CA ALA A 91 -12.53 4.80 -1.08
C ALA A 91 -11.34 4.77 -0.09
N MET A 92 -10.68 3.62 0.06
CA MET A 92 -9.48 3.47 0.90
C MET A 92 -8.32 4.32 0.40
N ASN A 93 -8.10 4.34 -0.91
CA ASN A 93 -7.09 5.16 -1.56
C ASN A 93 -7.24 6.65 -1.20
N ILE A 94 -8.48 7.16 -1.23
CA ILE A 94 -8.77 8.57 -0.92
C ILE A 94 -8.62 8.85 0.56
N SER A 95 -9.09 7.94 1.42
CA SER A 95 -8.93 8.05 2.87
C SER A 95 -7.46 8.14 3.26
N LEU A 96 -6.65 7.18 2.83
CA LEU A 96 -5.22 7.11 3.15
C LEU A 96 -4.42 8.27 2.55
N PHE A 97 -4.72 8.66 1.30
CA PHE A 97 -4.07 9.83 0.70
C PHE A 97 -4.42 11.14 1.42
N TYR A 98 -5.67 11.28 1.88
CA TYR A 98 -6.09 12.44 2.66
C TYR A 98 -5.33 12.52 3.99
N TYR A 99 -5.24 11.40 4.74
CA TYR A 99 -4.53 11.39 6.02
C TYR A 99 -3.03 11.61 5.84
N LYS A 100 -2.41 11.04 4.80
CA LYS A 100 -1.02 11.35 4.46
C LYS A 100 -0.79 12.84 4.22
N LEU A 101 -1.68 13.52 3.50
CA LEU A 101 -1.54 14.96 3.25
C LEU A 101 -1.72 15.81 4.51
N LEU A 102 -2.50 15.34 5.49
CA LEU A 102 -2.60 16.00 6.79
C LEU A 102 -1.30 15.87 7.58
N ASP A 103 -0.72 14.67 7.58
CA ASP A 103 0.55 14.33 8.22
C ASP A 103 1.71 15.15 7.63
N ASP A 104 1.87 15.10 6.29
CA ASP A 104 2.87 15.90 5.56
C ASP A 104 2.72 17.42 5.81
N ALA A 105 1.49 17.91 6.07
CA ALA A 105 1.23 19.31 6.36
C ALA A 105 1.58 19.69 7.80
N HIS A 106 1.50 18.75 8.74
CA HIS A 106 1.87 18.93 10.13
C HIS A 106 3.40 18.92 10.29
N ASP A 107 4.09 17.97 9.66
CA ASP A 107 5.51 17.72 9.90
C ASP A 107 6.44 18.64 9.11
N ASP A 108 6.17 18.86 7.82
CA ASP A 108 7.08 19.59 6.92
C ASP A 108 6.65 21.07 6.68
N LYS A 109 5.65 21.59 7.41
CA LYS A 109 4.99 22.90 7.14
C LYS A 109 4.69 23.11 5.65
N ASN A 110 4.39 22.02 4.93
CA ASN A 110 4.30 22.06 3.48
C ASN A 110 2.95 22.69 3.07
N TYR A 111 3.00 23.95 2.65
CA TYR A 111 1.82 24.70 2.19
C TYR A 111 1.06 23.99 1.05
N LYS A 112 1.75 23.19 0.22
CA LYS A 112 1.11 22.41 -0.85
C LYS A 112 0.26 21.27 -0.27
N SER A 113 0.79 20.51 0.69
CA SER A 113 0.06 19.43 1.36
C SER A 113 -1.18 19.96 2.11
N LYS A 114 -1.04 21.12 2.76
CA LYS A 114 -2.16 21.81 3.43
C LYS A 114 -3.27 22.24 2.46
N PHE A 115 -2.92 22.77 1.29
CA PHE A 115 -3.91 23.13 0.27
C PHE A 115 -4.60 21.90 -0.32
N LEU A 116 -3.84 20.83 -0.60
CA LEU A 116 -4.37 19.57 -1.11
C LEU A 116 -5.28 18.85 -0.12
N SER A 117 -4.96 18.85 1.18
CA SER A 117 -5.83 18.27 2.20
C SER A 117 -7.16 19.03 2.34
N LEU A 118 -7.13 20.37 2.27
CA LEU A 118 -8.34 21.19 2.21
C LEU A 118 -9.20 20.89 0.98
N LEU A 119 -8.57 20.71 -0.18
CA LEU A 119 -9.23 20.35 -1.43
C LEU A 119 -9.89 18.96 -1.36
N LEU A 120 -9.31 18.04 -0.57
CA LEU A 120 -9.82 16.68 -0.41
C LEU A 120 -10.84 16.51 0.71
N PHE A 121 -10.87 17.43 1.68
CA PHE A 121 -11.81 17.41 2.81
C PHE A 121 -13.29 17.19 2.41
N PRO A 122 -13.82 17.83 1.35
CA PRO A 122 -15.21 17.62 0.93
C PRO A 122 -15.52 16.17 0.53
N TYR A 123 -14.52 15.42 0.07
CA TYR A 123 -14.71 14.03 -0.36
C TYR A 123 -14.95 13.07 0.80
N LYS A 124 -14.57 13.44 2.05
CA LYS A 124 -14.92 12.67 3.24
C LYS A 124 -16.44 12.51 3.39
N ARG A 125 -17.23 13.48 2.91
CA ARG A 125 -18.70 13.43 2.93
C ARG A 125 -19.31 12.46 1.93
N LYS A 126 -18.52 11.96 0.96
CA LYS A 126 -18.98 11.01 -0.06
C LYS A 126 -18.85 9.55 0.38
N PHE A 127 -18.18 9.27 1.51
CA PHE A 127 -18.01 7.91 1.98
C PHE A 127 -19.33 7.34 2.52
N PRO A 128 -19.71 6.11 2.14
CA PRO A 128 -20.83 5.43 2.77
C PRO A 128 -20.51 5.09 4.24
N SER A 129 -21.53 4.84 5.06
CA SER A 129 -21.39 4.62 6.51
C SER A 129 -20.44 3.47 6.88
N SER A 130 -20.43 2.39 6.08
CA SER A 130 -19.50 1.28 6.25
C SER A 130 -18.03 1.70 6.13
N ILE A 131 -17.74 2.61 5.20
CA ILE A 131 -16.39 3.17 4.99
C ILE A 131 -16.03 4.16 6.10
N ILE A 132 -16.99 4.94 6.61
CA ILE A 132 -16.74 5.88 7.72
C ILE A 132 -16.22 5.12 8.95
N ARG A 133 -16.78 3.95 9.26
CA ARG A 133 -16.31 3.11 10.37
C ARG A 133 -14.85 2.68 10.18
N ILE A 134 -14.50 2.22 8.98
CA ILE A 134 -13.13 1.79 8.64
C ILE A 134 -12.17 2.99 8.70
N ASN A 135 -12.59 4.16 8.23
CA ASN A 135 -11.81 5.39 8.31
C ASN A 135 -11.52 5.83 9.74
N ASN A 136 -12.42 5.56 10.70
CA ASN A 136 -12.13 5.84 12.11
C ASN A 136 -11.00 4.95 12.63
N ASN A 137 -10.99 3.66 12.29
CA ASN A 137 -9.89 2.75 12.63
C ASN A 137 -8.58 3.21 11.99
N ILE A 138 -8.61 3.58 10.70
CA ILE A 138 -7.45 4.15 9.99
C ILE A 138 -6.89 5.36 10.76
N MET A 139 -7.76 6.29 11.14
CA MET A 139 -7.36 7.50 11.87
C MET A 139 -6.75 7.17 13.24
N GLU A 140 -7.35 6.24 13.98
CA GLU A 140 -6.84 5.84 15.29
C GLU A 140 -5.45 5.20 15.17
N SER A 141 -5.26 4.29 14.21
CA SER A 141 -3.98 3.63 13.97
C SER A 141 -2.89 4.61 13.50
N LEU A 142 -3.23 5.56 12.63
CA LEU A 142 -2.29 6.61 12.21
C LEU A 142 -1.92 7.56 13.36
N ASN A 143 -2.89 7.93 14.21
CA ASN A 143 -2.60 8.75 15.40
C ASN A 143 -1.70 8.00 16.39
N LYS A 144 -1.93 6.70 16.58
CA LYS A 144 -1.05 5.83 17.39
C LYS A 144 0.37 5.80 16.82
N LEU A 145 0.50 5.64 15.49
CA LEU A 145 1.80 5.66 14.81
C LEU A 145 2.54 6.99 15.04
N SER A 146 1.90 8.11 14.70
CA SER A 146 2.47 9.45 14.88
C SER A 146 2.87 9.71 16.34
N THR A 147 2.04 9.27 17.30
CA THR A 147 2.39 9.39 18.74
C THR A 147 3.65 8.61 19.08
N LEU A 148 3.81 7.38 18.57
CA LEU A 148 5.02 6.59 18.81
C LEU A 148 6.26 7.22 18.17
N GLU A 149 6.12 7.76 16.96
CA GLU A 149 7.22 8.42 16.22
C GLU A 149 7.67 9.71 16.90
N ASP A 150 6.73 10.56 17.34
CA ASP A 150 6.99 11.82 18.01
C ASP A 150 7.59 11.64 19.40
N SER A 151 6.94 10.79 20.22
CA SER A 151 7.37 10.55 21.60
C SER A 151 8.58 9.61 21.69
N LYS A 152 8.85 8.86 20.61
CA LYS A 152 9.87 7.81 20.54
C LYS A 152 9.69 6.75 21.64
N SER A 153 8.45 6.50 22.05
CA SER A 153 8.10 5.58 23.13
C SER A 153 7.94 4.13 22.63
N PHE A 154 8.97 3.60 21.97
CA PHE A 154 8.99 2.22 21.49
C PHE A 154 10.42 1.65 21.58
N ASN A 155 10.54 0.35 21.83
CA ASN A 155 11.82 -0.32 22.06
C ASN A 155 12.17 -1.37 21.01
N SER A 156 11.22 -1.70 20.14
CA SER A 156 11.39 -2.72 19.11
C SER A 156 10.84 -2.24 17.77
N ILE A 157 11.32 -2.88 16.69
CA ILE A 157 10.82 -2.60 15.35
C ILE A 157 9.36 -3.05 15.20
N ASP A 158 8.97 -4.09 15.92
CA ASP A 158 7.60 -4.63 15.88
C ASP A 158 6.61 -3.65 16.52
N GLU A 159 6.96 -3.03 17.64
CA GLU A 159 6.12 -2.00 18.30
C GLU A 159 5.82 -0.81 17.39
N ILE A 160 6.82 -0.30 16.65
CA ILE A 160 6.61 0.86 15.77
C ILE A 160 5.88 0.48 14.47
N CYS A 161 6.04 -0.75 13.99
CA CYS A 161 5.32 -1.23 12.81
C CYS A 161 3.85 -1.58 13.11
N ASP A 162 3.51 -1.92 14.37
CA ASP A 162 2.21 -2.48 14.74
C ASP A 162 1.02 -1.60 14.33
N PRO A 163 0.99 -0.27 14.58
CA PRO A 163 -0.17 0.53 14.23
C PRO A 163 -0.46 0.54 12.74
N PHE A 164 0.57 0.66 11.89
CA PHE A 164 0.39 0.62 10.43
C PHE A 164 0.02 -0.79 9.94
N SER A 165 0.55 -1.83 10.58
CA SER A 165 0.22 -3.22 10.29
C SER A 165 -1.26 -3.52 10.59
N ASP A 166 -1.72 -3.12 11.78
CA ASP A 166 -3.12 -3.27 12.20
C ASP A 166 -4.08 -2.50 11.28
N LEU A 167 -3.68 -1.29 10.84
CA LEU A 167 -4.43 -0.51 9.86
C LEU A 167 -4.65 -1.29 8.56
N VAL A 168 -3.60 -1.84 7.95
CA VAL A 168 -3.72 -2.58 6.68
C VAL A 168 -4.48 -3.89 6.87
N GLY A 169 -4.25 -4.59 7.98
CA GLY A 169 -5.03 -5.76 8.38
C GLY A 169 -6.53 -5.46 8.50
N GLY A 170 -6.87 -4.36 9.17
CA GLY A 170 -8.23 -3.88 9.33
C GLY A 170 -8.90 -3.55 8.00
N ILE A 171 -8.19 -2.88 7.07
CA ILE A 171 -8.72 -2.57 5.73
C ILE A 171 -9.10 -3.84 4.96
N LEU A 172 -8.31 -4.91 5.03
CA LEU A 172 -8.63 -6.16 4.34
C LEU A 172 -9.76 -6.94 5.04
N ARG A 173 -9.70 -7.04 6.36
CA ARG A 173 -10.72 -7.73 7.18
C ARG A 173 -12.10 -7.09 7.01
N ASP A 174 -12.17 -5.77 7.14
CA ASP A 174 -13.43 -5.04 7.30
C ASP A 174 -14.10 -4.68 5.97
N TYR A 175 -13.64 -5.24 4.85
CA TYR A 175 -14.27 -5.10 3.53
C TYR A 175 -15.79 -5.39 3.63
N PRO A 176 -16.66 -4.43 3.27
CA PRO A 176 -18.06 -4.47 3.70
C PRO A 176 -18.97 -5.39 2.88
N TYR A 177 -18.45 -6.00 1.79
CA TYR A 177 -19.24 -6.87 0.92
C TYR A 177 -18.91 -8.34 1.17
N LYS A 178 -19.88 -9.20 0.86
CA LYS A 178 -19.74 -10.64 1.01
C LYS A 178 -18.70 -11.18 0.04
N LEU A 179 -17.81 -12.02 0.56
CA LEU A 179 -16.81 -12.75 -0.20
C LEU A 179 -17.25 -14.21 -0.43
N ILE A 180 -16.51 -14.93 -1.27
CA ILE A 180 -16.63 -16.39 -1.37
C ILE A 180 -16.10 -17.00 -0.08
N ASP A 181 -16.82 -17.98 0.46
CA ASP A 181 -16.49 -18.63 1.74
C ASP A 181 -16.39 -17.64 2.92
N ASP A 182 -17.18 -16.56 2.86
CA ASP A 182 -17.14 -15.50 3.87
C ASP A 182 -17.52 -16.00 5.27
N GLY A 183 -16.63 -15.75 6.21
CA GLY A 183 -16.72 -16.23 7.59
C GLY A 183 -15.53 -15.74 8.41
N LEU A 184 -15.55 -16.01 9.71
CA LEU A 184 -14.51 -15.53 10.63
C LEU A 184 -13.11 -15.97 10.23
N ASP A 185 -12.94 -17.20 9.73
CA ASP A 185 -11.63 -17.73 9.33
C ASP A 185 -11.05 -17.00 8.11
N LEU A 186 -11.87 -16.75 7.09
CA LEU A 186 -11.48 -15.94 5.93
C LEU A 186 -11.09 -14.52 6.35
N ARG A 187 -11.92 -13.89 7.18
CA ARG A 187 -11.71 -12.51 7.66
C ARG A 187 -10.44 -12.39 8.50
N ASN A 188 -10.16 -13.38 9.36
CA ASN A 188 -8.92 -13.46 10.13
C ASN A 188 -7.69 -13.70 9.24
N THR A 189 -7.82 -14.51 8.19
CA THR A 189 -6.75 -14.73 7.20
C THR A 189 -6.44 -13.45 6.44
N LEU A 190 -7.47 -12.72 6.00
CA LEU A 190 -7.33 -11.39 5.38
C LEU A 190 -6.66 -10.38 6.31
N TYR A 191 -7.02 -10.39 7.60
CA TYR A 191 -6.36 -9.54 8.60
C TYR A 191 -4.87 -9.86 8.72
N ARG A 192 -4.49 -11.15 8.85
CA ARG A 192 -3.09 -11.58 8.99
C ARG A 192 -2.26 -11.28 7.74
N LEU A 193 -2.86 -11.47 6.56
CA LEU A 193 -2.26 -11.08 5.29
C LEU A 193 -2.00 -9.56 5.28
N GLY A 194 -3.02 -8.76 5.58
CA GLY A 194 -2.89 -7.30 5.61
C GLY A 194 -1.90 -6.81 6.65
N TYR A 195 -1.87 -7.42 7.83
CA TYR A 195 -0.90 -7.10 8.88
C TYR A 195 0.53 -7.32 8.40
N SER A 196 0.79 -8.47 7.76
CA SER A 196 2.11 -8.80 7.22
C SER A 196 2.52 -7.84 6.09
N ILE A 197 1.58 -7.47 5.22
CA ILE A 197 1.81 -6.48 4.15
C ILE A 197 2.08 -5.10 4.75
N GLY A 198 1.31 -4.67 5.74
CA GLY A 198 1.50 -3.38 6.40
C GLY A 198 2.87 -3.27 7.06
N LYS A 199 3.29 -4.31 7.80
CA LYS A 199 4.64 -4.38 8.37
C LYS A 199 5.71 -4.31 7.28
N TRP A 200 5.55 -5.06 6.20
CA TRP A 200 6.47 -5.03 5.06
C TRP A 200 6.57 -3.64 4.44
N ILE A 201 5.44 -2.98 4.17
CA ILE A 201 5.40 -1.61 3.61
C ILE A 201 6.12 -0.62 4.53
N TYR A 202 5.88 -0.68 5.84
CA TYR A 202 6.50 0.23 6.80
C TYR A 202 8.03 0.07 6.83
N LEU A 203 8.50 -1.18 6.90
CA LEU A 203 9.93 -1.46 6.89
C LEU A 203 10.61 -1.06 5.59
N ILE A 204 9.95 -1.31 4.46
CA ILE A 204 10.49 -0.98 3.14
C ILE A 204 10.59 0.53 2.94
N ASP A 205 9.56 1.28 3.34
CA ASP A 205 9.59 2.75 3.28
C ASP A 205 10.69 3.33 4.17
N ALA A 206 10.80 2.83 5.41
CA ALA A 206 11.87 3.24 6.32
C ALA A 206 13.27 2.85 5.80
N LEU A 207 13.41 1.74 5.06
CA LEU A 207 14.68 1.33 4.47
C LEU A 207 15.03 2.14 3.22
N ASP A 208 14.05 2.42 2.36
CA ASP A 208 14.22 3.26 1.17
C ASP A 208 14.71 4.64 1.61
N ASP A 209 13.98 5.30 2.53
CA ASP A 209 14.28 6.67 2.94
C ASP A 209 15.47 6.77 3.92
N LEU A 210 16.03 5.64 4.39
CA LEU A 210 17.08 5.57 5.43
C LEU A 210 18.30 6.46 5.14
N LYS A 211 18.83 6.41 3.92
CA LYS A 211 20.02 7.18 3.55
C LYS A 211 19.73 8.68 3.65
N SER A 212 18.66 9.12 2.99
CA SER A 212 18.25 10.52 2.97
C SER A 212 17.88 11.03 4.36
N ASP A 213 17.26 10.20 5.20
CA ASP A 213 16.89 10.60 6.56
C ASP A 213 18.12 10.78 7.45
N MET A 214 19.11 9.90 7.33
CA MET A 214 20.38 10.03 8.04
C MET A 214 21.13 11.30 7.62
N GLU A 215 21.21 11.59 6.32
CA GLU A 215 21.89 12.77 5.78
C GLU A 215 21.19 14.08 6.19
N ASN A 216 19.85 14.10 6.17
CA ASN A 216 19.05 15.26 6.52
C ASN A 216 18.72 15.36 8.02
N LYS A 217 19.22 14.42 8.84
CA LYS A 217 18.91 14.31 10.28
C LYS A 217 17.41 14.24 10.57
N LYS A 218 16.65 13.62 9.66
CA LYS A 218 15.23 13.31 9.86
C LYS A 218 15.10 12.06 10.73
N PHE A 219 13.94 11.90 11.37
CA PHE A 219 13.64 10.70 12.12
C PHE A 219 13.50 9.52 11.16
N ASN A 220 14.10 8.39 11.53
CA ASN A 220 13.91 7.11 10.85
C ASN A 220 13.95 6.00 11.91
N PRO A 221 12.97 5.08 11.95
CA PRO A 221 12.84 4.10 13.02
C PRO A 221 14.01 3.11 13.06
N ILE A 222 14.56 2.72 11.91
CA ILE A 222 15.71 1.80 11.81
C ILE A 222 16.96 2.48 12.39
N ASN A 223 17.23 3.71 11.96
CA ASN A 223 18.34 4.52 12.48
C ASN A 223 18.20 4.75 14.00
N PHE A 224 17.01 5.16 14.46
CA PHE A 224 16.74 5.42 15.86
C PHE A 224 16.96 4.20 16.76
N LEU A 225 16.46 3.02 16.36
CA LEU A 225 16.56 1.81 17.17
C LEU A 225 17.97 1.24 17.21
N TYR A 226 18.70 1.28 16.10
CA TYR A 226 19.91 0.46 15.96
C TYR A 226 21.21 1.23 15.77
N ASN A 227 21.19 2.49 15.33
CA ASN A 227 22.42 3.27 15.10
C ASN A 227 22.89 4.02 16.35
N LYS A 228 23.11 3.30 17.47
CA LYS A 228 23.48 3.93 18.76
C LYS A 228 24.88 4.55 18.77
N ASN A 229 25.75 4.14 17.86
CA ASN A 229 27.13 4.60 17.74
C ASN A 229 27.32 5.69 16.67
N SER A 230 26.22 6.22 16.10
CA SER A 230 26.26 7.26 15.06
C SER A 230 27.16 6.90 13.86
N LEU A 231 27.06 5.64 13.40
CA LEU A 231 27.77 5.16 12.22
C LEU A 231 27.32 5.92 10.98
N THR A 232 28.23 6.06 10.01
CA THR A 232 27.90 6.51 8.65
C THR A 232 26.97 5.51 7.98
N TYR A 233 26.21 5.96 6.97
CA TYR A 233 25.25 5.10 6.25
C TYR A 233 25.85 3.77 5.81
N ASP A 234 26.99 3.79 5.10
CA ASP A 234 27.60 2.57 4.57
C ASP A 234 27.93 1.54 5.67
N LYS A 235 28.57 1.98 6.76
CA LYS A 235 28.91 1.12 7.90
C LYS A 235 27.67 0.65 8.66
N PHE A 236 26.66 1.50 8.75
CA PHE A 236 25.40 1.15 9.39
C PHE A 236 24.64 0.11 8.58
N MET A 237 24.58 0.25 7.26
CA MET A 237 23.95 -0.70 6.35
C MET A 237 24.59 -2.08 6.41
N GLU A 238 25.93 -2.16 6.37
CA GLU A 238 26.66 -3.43 6.55
C GLU A 238 26.26 -4.14 7.85
N PHE A 239 26.03 -3.39 8.92
CA PHE A 239 25.63 -3.94 10.22
C PHE A 239 24.15 -4.32 10.28
N ILE A 240 23.24 -3.47 9.77
CA ILE A 240 21.80 -3.60 10.01
C ILE A 240 21.08 -4.44 8.96
N GLN A 241 21.62 -4.55 7.74
CA GLN A 241 20.97 -5.22 6.62
C GLN A 241 20.53 -6.65 6.95
N PRO A 242 21.36 -7.55 7.51
CA PRO A 242 20.94 -8.94 7.76
C PRO A 242 19.73 -9.05 8.71
N LYS A 243 19.63 -8.14 9.68
CA LYS A 243 18.54 -8.13 10.67
C LYS A 243 17.22 -7.65 10.06
N ILE A 244 17.27 -6.58 9.27
CA ILE A 244 16.10 -6.05 8.58
C ILE A 244 15.65 -7.01 7.47
N GLU A 245 16.60 -7.59 6.73
CA GLU A 245 16.34 -8.60 5.71
C GLU A 245 15.56 -9.79 6.26
N PHE A 246 16.01 -10.36 7.38
CA PHE A 246 15.29 -11.46 8.04
C PHE A 246 13.83 -11.09 8.35
N THR A 247 13.58 -9.86 8.81
CA THR A 247 12.24 -9.39 9.16
C THR A 247 11.37 -9.20 7.91
N ILE A 248 11.92 -8.59 6.86
CA ILE A 248 11.26 -8.38 5.56
C ILE A 248 10.91 -9.71 4.90
N LEU A 249 11.86 -10.66 4.88
CA LEU A 249 11.65 -12.01 4.34
C LEU A 249 10.54 -12.76 5.09
N ASN A 250 10.52 -12.68 6.42
CA ASN A 250 9.45 -13.29 7.22
C ASN A 250 8.08 -12.66 6.94
N CYS A 251 8.01 -11.35 6.67
CA CYS A 251 6.76 -10.71 6.25
C CYS A 251 6.31 -11.25 4.89
N GLY A 252 7.23 -11.37 3.91
CA GLY A 252 6.92 -11.96 2.59
C GLY A 252 6.44 -13.41 2.70
N TYR A 253 7.12 -14.23 3.50
CA TYR A 253 6.71 -15.61 3.78
C TYR A 253 5.32 -15.67 4.43
N SER A 254 5.06 -14.83 5.43
CA SER A 254 3.75 -14.74 6.09
C SER A 254 2.66 -14.30 5.11
N CYS A 255 2.97 -13.39 4.18
CA CYS A 255 2.02 -12.99 3.13
C CYS A 255 1.68 -14.18 2.24
N LYS A 256 2.68 -14.95 1.79
CA LYS A 256 2.49 -16.15 0.98
C LYS A 256 1.62 -17.18 1.70
N GLU A 257 1.96 -17.54 2.94
CA GLU A 257 1.20 -18.54 3.71
C GLU A 257 -0.25 -18.14 3.95
N ASN A 258 -0.54 -16.85 4.12
CA ASN A 258 -1.91 -16.38 4.24
C ASN A 258 -2.62 -16.33 2.89
N LEU A 259 -1.92 -16.00 1.79
CA LEU A 259 -2.49 -16.04 0.44
C LEU A 259 -2.88 -17.47 0.02
N GLU A 260 -2.05 -18.47 0.33
CA GLU A 260 -2.32 -19.90 0.05
C GLU A 260 -3.58 -20.43 0.73
N LYS A 261 -3.98 -19.83 1.85
CA LYS A 261 -5.21 -20.18 2.60
C LYS A 261 -6.47 -19.59 1.97
N LEU A 262 -6.34 -18.65 1.04
CA LEU A 262 -7.46 -17.99 0.38
C LEU A 262 -7.91 -18.79 -0.84
N ASN A 263 -9.22 -19.07 -0.94
CA ASN A 263 -9.81 -19.76 -2.09
C ASN A 263 -9.99 -18.82 -3.29
N LEU A 264 -8.87 -18.41 -3.91
CA LEU A 264 -8.84 -17.46 -5.02
C LEU A 264 -9.55 -18.04 -6.25
N LYS A 265 -10.52 -17.32 -6.83
CA LYS A 265 -11.23 -17.75 -8.06
C LYS A 265 -10.70 -17.14 -9.34
N ARG A 266 -9.87 -16.10 -9.22
CA ARG A 266 -9.24 -15.39 -10.35
C ARG A 266 -7.97 -14.69 -9.88
N ASN A 267 -7.15 -14.25 -10.83
CA ASN A 267 -5.94 -13.45 -10.60
C ASN A 267 -4.85 -14.11 -9.75
N GLU A 268 -4.93 -15.42 -9.52
CA GLU A 268 -3.97 -16.18 -8.72
C GLU A 268 -2.52 -15.94 -9.18
N ASP A 269 -2.23 -16.17 -10.46
CA ASP A 269 -0.91 -15.92 -11.08
C ASP A 269 -0.38 -14.49 -10.81
N ILE A 270 -1.27 -13.48 -10.82
CA ILE A 270 -0.89 -12.08 -10.58
C ILE A 270 -0.57 -11.85 -9.10
N LEU A 271 -1.40 -12.40 -8.20
CA LEU A 271 -1.23 -12.25 -6.76
C LEU A 271 0.05 -12.94 -6.27
N TYR A 272 0.33 -14.16 -6.74
CA TYR A 272 1.60 -14.83 -6.43
C TYR A 272 2.81 -14.11 -7.01
N ASN A 273 2.73 -13.58 -8.24
CA ASN A 273 3.82 -12.76 -8.79
C ASN A 273 4.11 -11.54 -7.90
N ILE A 274 3.08 -10.83 -7.42
CA ILE A 274 3.27 -9.67 -6.53
C ILE A 274 3.91 -10.10 -5.20
N ILE A 275 3.36 -11.13 -4.54
CA ILE A 275 3.79 -11.53 -3.20
C ILE A 275 5.15 -12.24 -3.19
N GLU A 276 5.38 -13.18 -4.11
CA GLU A 276 6.61 -13.99 -4.12
C GLU A 276 7.78 -13.29 -4.79
N LEU A 277 7.52 -12.53 -5.86
CA LEU A 277 8.57 -11.94 -6.68
C LEU A 277 8.64 -10.42 -6.52
N GLY A 278 7.49 -9.75 -6.59
CA GLY A 278 7.40 -8.29 -6.56
C GLY A 278 7.91 -7.66 -5.27
N LEU A 279 7.52 -8.21 -4.11
CA LEU A 279 8.02 -7.74 -2.82
C LEU A 279 9.56 -7.90 -2.71
N MET A 280 10.09 -9.04 -3.13
CA MET A 280 11.52 -9.30 -3.06
C MET A 280 12.32 -8.45 -4.03
N ASP A 281 11.84 -8.28 -5.26
CA ASP A 281 12.47 -7.40 -6.24
C ASP A 281 12.55 -5.97 -5.72
N LYS A 282 11.47 -5.47 -5.10
CA LYS A 282 11.44 -4.13 -4.50
C LYS A 282 12.51 -3.95 -3.43
N TYR A 283 12.60 -4.90 -2.50
CA TYR A 283 13.63 -4.91 -1.46
C TYR A 283 15.04 -4.92 -2.06
N MET A 284 15.31 -5.82 -3.01
CA MET A 284 16.61 -5.96 -3.65
C MET A 284 17.02 -4.68 -4.40
N ASN A 285 16.07 -4.02 -5.05
CA ASN A 285 16.32 -2.77 -5.76
C ASN A 285 16.70 -1.62 -4.83
N ILE A 286 16.07 -1.52 -3.66
CA ILE A 286 16.38 -0.51 -2.62
C ILE A 286 17.79 -0.74 -2.08
N VAL A 287 18.12 -1.98 -1.69
CA VAL A 287 19.44 -2.30 -1.14
C VAL A 287 20.57 -2.09 -2.15
N LYS A 288 20.34 -2.41 -3.43
CA LYS A 288 21.35 -2.25 -4.49
C LYS A 288 21.50 -0.82 -5.00
N ASN A 289 20.45 0.00 -4.92
CA ASN A 289 20.45 1.35 -5.51
C ASN A 289 19.97 2.43 -4.51
N PRO A 290 20.70 2.65 -3.40
CA PRO A 290 20.27 3.56 -2.34
C PRO A 290 20.24 5.04 -2.76
N GLU A 291 20.89 5.40 -3.88
CA GLU A 291 20.87 6.76 -4.46
C GLU A 291 19.55 7.09 -5.18
N ASN A 292 18.72 6.09 -5.51
CA ASN A 292 17.54 6.23 -6.39
C ASN A 292 16.20 6.28 -5.62
N THR A 293 16.23 6.72 -4.36
CA THR A 293 15.12 6.77 -3.39
C THR A 293 13.77 7.31 -3.90
N ASN A 294 13.77 8.15 -4.94
CA ASN A 294 12.56 8.70 -5.54
C ASN A 294 12.20 8.13 -6.92
N GLU A 295 13.12 7.45 -7.61
CA GLU A 295 12.90 6.89 -8.94
C GLU A 295 12.27 5.49 -8.90
N THR A 296 12.52 4.74 -7.83
CA THR A 296 11.97 3.40 -7.57
C THR A 296 10.44 3.41 -7.40
N LYS A 297 9.82 4.54 -7.05
CA LYS A 297 8.36 4.64 -6.79
C LYS A 297 7.50 4.74 -8.06
N ARG A 298 8.08 4.99 -9.25
CA ARG A 298 7.30 5.25 -10.50
C ARG A 298 7.81 4.60 -11.80
N ARG A 299 8.97 3.93 -11.82
CA ARG A 299 9.58 3.47 -13.08
C ARG A 299 8.92 2.25 -13.76
N ASP A 300 8.02 1.53 -13.09
CA ASP A 300 7.55 0.22 -13.60
C ASP A 300 6.26 0.26 -14.44
N LEU A 301 6.11 1.25 -15.34
CA LEU A 301 5.13 1.19 -16.43
C LEU A 301 5.76 1.31 -17.81
#